data_AF-A0A2G5WQJ2-F1
#
_entry.id   AF-A0A2G5WQJ2-F1
#
_cell.length_a   1.000
_cell.length_b   1.000
_cell.length_c   1.000
_cell.angle_alpha   90.00
_cell.angle_beta   90.00
_cell.angle_gamma   90.00
#
_symmetry.space_group_name_H-M   'P 1'
#
loop_
_entity.id
_entity.type
_entity.pdbx_description
1 polymer ?
#
loop_
_entity_poly.entity_id
_entity_poly.type
_entity_poly.pdbx_seq_one_letter_code
_entity_poly.pdbx_strand_id
1 'polypeptide(L)'
;MKKFTVTLIVYGLLLVGCSHKEQLETSDSAVKSNLETKIDEDSKKSTEPVTKVYDKEIGMWLKEINAMLSAPLDDPRLKEANNDEGFEYYLKAQKVMELYPNTEVLSGTEFGIEYENLFLLSSYIGHVQFVRTAHLDSYGQAKEDTSLSDQWKPTEDDMRQAFEYMRQLVNDLNIAFNHGGKGETFGVTHLLKGDKVSELEAFVTGESSRME
;
A
#
# COMPACT_ATOMS: atom_id res chain seq x y z
N MET A 1 52.87 28.96 24.47
CA MET A 1 51.69 29.33 25.29
C MET A 1 50.53 29.65 24.37
N LYS A 2 49.50 28.81 24.35
CA LYS A 2 48.08 29.10 24.10
C LYS A 2 47.34 27.81 24.53
N LYS A 3 46.58 27.91 25.62
CA LYS A 3 45.87 26.80 26.26
C LYS A 3 44.52 26.64 25.55
N PHE A 4 44.18 25.42 25.12
CA PHE A 4 42.85 25.05 24.65
C PHE A 4 42.05 24.49 25.82
N THR A 5 40.91 25.12 26.12
CA THR A 5 39.96 24.65 27.13
C THR A 5 38.82 23.94 26.40
N VAL A 6 38.67 22.64 26.63
CA VAL A 6 37.54 21.82 26.18
C VAL A 6 36.52 21.81 27.31
N THR A 7 35.33 22.35 27.06
CA THR A 7 34.20 22.28 28.01
C THR A 7 33.25 21.20 27.54
N LEU A 8 33.27 20.07 28.24
CA LEU A 8 32.32 18.96 28.12
C LEU A 8 31.06 19.34 28.92
N ILE A 9 29.91 19.41 28.27
CA ILE A 9 28.61 19.58 28.96
C ILE A 9 27.92 18.23 28.96
N VAL A 10 27.87 17.61 30.15
CA VAL A 10 27.05 16.44 30.46
C VAL A 10 25.74 16.96 31.04
N TYR A 11 24.62 16.79 30.33
CA TYR A 11 23.29 16.93 30.94
C TYR A 11 22.70 15.54 31.14
N GLY A 12 22.55 15.21 32.42
CA GLY A 12 22.00 13.96 32.91
C GLY A 12 20.47 13.92 32.86
N LEU A 13 19.98 12.68 32.78
CA LEU A 13 18.61 12.25 32.98
C LEU A 13 17.99 12.77 34.28
N LEU A 14 16.74 13.22 34.20
CA LEU A 14 15.79 13.16 35.32
C LEU A 14 14.53 12.41 34.85
N LEU A 15 14.44 11.16 35.28
CA LEU A 15 13.20 10.40 35.36
C LEU A 15 12.44 10.88 36.59
N VAL A 16 11.22 11.39 36.41
CA VAL A 16 10.23 11.50 37.49
C VAL A 16 8.94 10.89 36.99
N GLY A 17 8.69 9.65 37.41
CA GLY A 17 7.35 9.09 37.44
C GLY A 17 6.64 9.55 38.71
N CYS A 18 5.33 9.79 38.60
CA CYS A 18 4.39 9.64 39.70
C CYS A 18 3.00 9.37 39.13
N SER A 19 2.54 8.13 39.35
CA SER A 19 1.16 7.69 39.25
C SER A 19 0.42 8.07 40.54
N HIS A 20 -0.75 8.69 40.44
CA HIS A 20 -1.76 8.59 41.48
C HIS A 20 -3.19 8.70 40.93
N LYS A 21 -4.01 7.71 41.34
CA LYS A 21 -5.46 7.62 41.21
C LYS A 21 -6.15 8.36 42.38
N GLU A 22 -7.48 8.44 42.26
CA GLU A 22 -8.51 8.97 43.20
C GLU A 22 -8.81 10.47 43.02
N GLN A 23 -10.07 10.93 43.00
CA GLN A 23 -11.37 10.32 43.29
C GLN A 23 -12.47 11.16 42.62
N LEU A 24 -13.61 10.52 42.34
CA LEU A 24 -14.90 11.14 42.00
C LEU A 24 -15.39 12.04 43.15
N GLU A 25 -16.00 13.18 42.84
CA GLU A 25 -17.40 13.46 43.24
C GLU A 25 -17.99 14.66 42.48
N THR A 26 -19.27 14.50 42.17
CA THR A 26 -20.19 15.30 41.34
C THR A 26 -20.65 16.60 41.99
N SER A 27 -20.96 17.63 41.17
CA SER A 27 -22.17 18.45 41.38
C SER A 27 -22.63 19.14 40.09
N ASP A 28 -23.94 19.05 39.86
CA ASP A 28 -24.71 19.62 38.75
C ASP A 28 -24.71 21.16 38.72
N SER A 29 -24.66 21.73 37.52
CA SER A 29 -25.36 22.98 37.19
C SER A 29 -25.52 23.11 35.68
N ALA A 30 -26.77 23.07 35.24
CA ALA A 30 -27.24 23.22 33.87
C ALA A 30 -26.93 24.60 33.25
N VAL A 31 -26.57 24.60 31.97
CA VAL A 31 -26.99 25.65 31.02
C VAL A 31 -27.47 24.96 29.75
N LYS A 32 -28.80 24.92 29.57
CA LYS A 32 -29.46 24.63 28.29
C LYS A 32 -29.23 25.81 27.35
N SER A 33 -28.73 25.56 26.14
CA SER A 33 -29.00 26.42 24.99
C SER A 33 -29.64 25.59 23.89
N ASN A 34 -30.95 25.79 23.75
CA ASN A 34 -31.75 25.36 22.61
C ASN A 34 -31.28 26.13 21.36
N LEU A 35 -30.86 25.44 20.31
CA LEU A 35 -30.92 25.98 18.96
C LEU A 35 -31.72 25.01 18.09
N GLU A 36 -33.03 25.26 18.04
CA GLU A 36 -33.89 24.72 17.00
C GLU A 36 -33.41 25.25 15.66
N THR A 37 -32.88 24.36 14.82
CA THR A 37 -32.65 24.68 13.41
C THR A 37 -33.72 23.96 12.61
N LYS A 38 -34.60 24.74 11.98
CA LYS A 38 -35.60 24.27 11.02
C LYS A 38 -34.88 23.50 9.90
N ILE A 39 -35.20 22.23 9.75
CA ILE A 39 -34.79 21.44 8.59
C ILE A 39 -35.86 21.67 7.53
N ASP A 40 -35.50 22.41 6.48
CA ASP A 40 -36.27 22.49 5.24
C ASP A 40 -36.37 21.10 4.61
N GLU A 41 -37.61 20.65 4.40
CA GLU A 41 -37.98 19.48 3.61
C GLU A 41 -37.74 19.75 2.11
N ASP A 42 -36.49 19.89 1.66
CA ASP A 42 -36.19 19.76 0.23
C ASP A 42 -34.72 19.41 -0.06
N SER A 43 -34.31 18.21 0.32
CA SER A 43 -33.37 17.43 -0.50
C SER A 43 -33.45 15.96 -0.14
N LYS A 44 -34.11 15.16 -0.98
CA LYS A 44 -33.83 13.71 -1.04
C LYS A 44 -32.43 13.54 -1.64
N LYS A 45 -31.40 13.86 -0.86
CA LYS A 45 -30.04 13.43 -1.16
C LYS A 45 -30.00 11.93 -0.88
N SER A 46 -29.80 11.14 -1.94
CA SER A 46 -29.61 9.69 -1.86
C SER A 46 -28.60 9.36 -0.75
N THR A 47 -29.07 8.83 0.37
CA THR A 47 -28.24 8.41 1.50
C THR A 47 -27.82 6.96 1.28
N GLU A 48 -26.97 6.73 0.28
CA GLU A 48 -26.20 5.49 0.30
C GLU A 48 -25.27 5.53 1.53
N PRO A 49 -25.22 4.45 2.34
CA PRO A 49 -24.31 4.39 3.46
C PRO A 49 -22.87 4.50 2.96
N VAL A 50 -22.07 5.27 3.69
CA VAL A 50 -20.66 5.58 3.37
C VAL A 50 -19.85 4.34 2.99
N THR A 51 -20.09 3.20 3.66
CA THR A 51 -19.44 1.91 3.36
C THR A 51 -19.71 1.41 1.93
N LYS A 52 -20.93 1.53 1.41
CA LYS A 52 -21.27 1.12 0.05
C LYS A 52 -20.63 1.99 -1.03
N VAL A 53 -20.40 3.27 -0.72
CA VAL A 53 -19.70 4.19 -1.63
C VAL A 53 -18.24 3.75 -1.76
N TYR A 54 -17.58 3.43 -0.65
CA TYR A 54 -16.20 2.91 -0.66
C TYR A 54 -16.09 1.55 -1.38
N ASP A 55 -17.01 0.62 -1.13
CA ASP A 55 -17.02 -0.68 -1.83
C ASP A 55 -17.10 -0.51 -3.35
N LYS A 56 -17.87 0.48 -3.81
CA LYS A 56 -18.01 0.79 -5.24
C LYS A 56 -16.74 1.42 -5.83
N GLU A 57 -16.12 2.35 -5.11
CA GLU A 57 -14.86 2.98 -5.55
C GLU A 57 -13.73 1.95 -5.60
N ILE A 58 -13.61 1.10 -4.58
CA ILE A 58 -12.68 -0.03 -4.54
C ILE A 58 -12.95 -0.99 -5.69
N GLY A 59 -14.22 -1.37 -5.92
CA GLY A 59 -14.60 -2.24 -7.03
C GLY A 59 -14.22 -1.65 -8.39
N MET A 60 -14.46 -0.36 -8.62
CA MET A 60 -14.06 0.31 -9.87
C MET A 60 -12.54 0.31 -10.05
N TRP A 61 -11.79 0.66 -9.01
CA TRP A 61 -10.33 0.61 -9.01
C TRP A 61 -9.80 -0.80 -9.32
N LEU A 62 -10.26 -1.81 -8.58
CA LEU A 62 -9.88 -3.22 -8.77
C LEU A 62 -10.13 -3.71 -10.19
N LYS A 63 -11.26 -3.31 -10.79
CA LYS A 63 -11.58 -3.66 -12.17
C LYS A 63 -10.58 -3.06 -13.16
N GLU A 64 -10.21 -1.79 -12.98
CA GLU A 64 -9.24 -1.09 -13.83
C GLU A 64 -7.84 -1.71 -13.70
N ILE A 65 -7.34 -1.88 -12.48
CA ILE A 65 -6.01 -2.45 -12.26
C ILE A 65 -5.93 -3.93 -12.70
N ASN A 66 -7.00 -4.72 -12.53
CA ASN A 66 -7.02 -6.11 -12.97
C ASN A 66 -6.90 -6.22 -14.49
N ALA A 67 -7.59 -5.35 -15.23
CA ALA A 67 -7.48 -5.27 -16.67
C ALA A 67 -6.07 -4.84 -17.11
N MET A 68 -5.49 -3.85 -16.43
CA MET A 68 -4.14 -3.35 -16.70
C MET A 68 -3.05 -4.40 -16.44
N LEU A 69 -3.12 -5.14 -15.33
CA LEU A 69 -2.15 -6.17 -15.00
C LEU A 69 -2.20 -7.37 -15.95
N SER A 70 -3.38 -7.68 -16.50
CA SER A 70 -3.62 -8.84 -17.37
C SER A 70 -3.26 -8.61 -18.84
N ALA A 71 -2.97 -7.37 -19.25
CA ALA A 71 -2.65 -7.00 -20.62
C ALA A 71 -1.24 -6.44 -20.74
N PRO A 72 -0.56 -6.55 -21.90
CA PRO A 72 0.68 -5.83 -22.14
C PRO A 72 0.50 -4.32 -21.96
N LEU A 73 1.49 -3.66 -21.33
CA LEU A 73 1.44 -2.22 -21.10
C LEU A 73 1.79 -1.44 -22.39
N ASP A 74 0.88 -0.57 -22.85
CA ASP A 74 1.20 0.40 -23.90
C ASP A 74 1.79 1.69 -23.29
N ASP A 75 3.08 1.64 -22.95
CA ASP A 75 3.85 2.79 -22.46
C ASP A 75 5.04 3.07 -23.42
N PRO A 76 5.22 4.31 -23.92
CA PRO A 76 6.36 4.65 -24.78
C PRO A 76 7.71 4.32 -24.15
N ARG A 77 7.85 4.48 -22.83
CA ARG A 77 9.10 4.16 -22.11
C ARG A 77 9.43 2.68 -22.20
N LEU A 78 8.42 1.81 -22.21
CA LEU A 78 8.63 0.37 -22.36
C LEU A 78 9.17 0.01 -23.75
N LYS A 79 8.69 0.70 -24.80
CA LYS A 79 9.20 0.52 -26.17
C LYS A 79 10.65 0.98 -26.29
N GLU A 80 11.01 2.11 -25.66
CA GLU A 80 12.38 2.60 -25.58
C GLU A 80 13.31 1.64 -24.84
N ALA A 81 12.79 0.99 -23.79
CA ALA A 81 13.48 -0.05 -23.03
C ALA A 81 13.44 -1.45 -23.68
N ASN A 82 13.22 -1.53 -25.00
CA ASN A 82 13.16 -2.79 -25.76
C ASN A 82 12.17 -3.83 -25.18
N ASN A 83 11.05 -3.36 -24.60
CA ASN A 83 10.05 -4.19 -23.92
C ASN A 83 10.64 -5.06 -22.80
N ASP A 84 11.56 -4.52 -22.00
CA ASP A 84 12.09 -5.20 -20.81
C ASP A 84 10.97 -5.61 -19.84
N GLU A 85 10.91 -6.91 -19.55
CA GLU A 85 9.86 -7.52 -18.71
C GLU A 85 9.82 -6.93 -17.30
N GLY A 86 10.97 -6.77 -16.65
CA GLY A 86 11.01 -6.24 -15.29
C GLY A 86 10.63 -4.76 -15.25
N PHE A 87 10.96 -4.01 -16.29
CA PHE A 87 10.53 -2.63 -16.41
C PHE A 87 9.02 -2.53 -16.63
N GLU A 88 8.41 -3.42 -17.41
CA GLU A 88 6.95 -3.50 -17.50
C GLU A 88 6.33 -3.75 -16.11
N TYR A 89 6.86 -4.71 -15.34
CA TYR A 89 6.37 -4.99 -13.99
C TYR A 89 6.50 -3.77 -13.07
N TYR A 90 7.63 -3.06 -13.14
CA TYR A 90 7.87 -1.83 -12.41
C TYR A 90 6.84 -0.75 -12.74
N LEU A 91 6.62 -0.48 -14.03
CA LEU A 91 5.65 0.53 -14.47
C LEU A 91 4.21 0.16 -14.04
N LYS A 92 3.86 -1.12 -14.11
CA LYS A 92 2.56 -1.62 -13.63
C LYS A 92 2.41 -1.46 -12.12
N ALA A 93 3.44 -1.79 -11.34
CA ALA A 93 3.45 -1.62 -9.90
C ALA A 93 3.29 -0.15 -9.48
N GLN A 94 3.93 0.79 -10.21
CA GLN A 94 3.71 2.23 -10.00
C GLN A 94 2.23 2.60 -10.21
N LYS A 95 1.61 2.15 -11.30
CA LYS A 95 0.20 2.45 -11.60
C LYS A 95 -0.77 1.90 -10.55
N VAL A 96 -0.50 0.72 -9.98
CA VAL A 96 -1.30 0.17 -8.87
C VAL A 96 -1.35 1.15 -7.69
N MET A 97 -0.22 1.79 -7.38
CA MET A 97 -0.11 2.77 -6.30
C MET A 97 -0.66 4.15 -6.66
N GLU A 98 -0.59 4.56 -7.93
CA GLU A 98 -1.10 5.86 -8.39
C GLU A 98 -2.63 5.92 -8.44
N LEU A 99 -3.29 4.84 -8.85
CA LEU A 99 -4.75 4.79 -9.07
C LEU A 99 -5.57 4.67 -7.77
N TYR A 100 -4.94 4.89 -6.62
CA TYR A 100 -5.41 4.44 -5.32
C TYR A 100 -6.52 5.33 -4.68
N PRO A 101 -7.57 4.75 -4.07
CA PRO A 101 -8.57 5.48 -3.29
C PRO A 101 -8.09 5.77 -1.85
N ASN A 102 -8.21 7.02 -1.39
CA ASN A 102 -7.70 7.59 -0.13
C ASN A 102 -7.48 6.61 1.08
N THR A 103 -6.25 6.52 1.61
CA THR A 103 -5.72 5.46 2.52
C THR A 103 -6.26 5.51 3.95
N GLU A 104 -6.58 6.69 4.47
CA GLU A 104 -6.89 6.87 5.90
C GLU A 104 -8.13 6.09 6.35
N VAL A 105 -9.01 5.72 5.43
CA VAL A 105 -10.27 5.05 5.73
C VAL A 105 -10.13 3.52 5.78
N LEU A 106 -9.06 2.97 5.20
CA LEU A 106 -8.90 1.53 5.01
C LEU A 106 -8.10 0.84 6.12
N SER A 107 -7.36 1.62 6.92
CA SER A 107 -6.62 1.09 8.07
C SER A 107 -7.59 0.47 9.09
N GLY A 108 -7.34 -0.78 9.48
CA GLY A 108 -8.18 -1.53 10.42
C GLY A 108 -9.42 -2.20 9.79
N THR A 109 -9.57 -2.17 8.46
CA THR A 109 -10.57 -2.95 7.74
C THR A 109 -9.98 -4.26 7.20
N GLU A 110 -10.82 -5.25 6.87
CA GLU A 110 -10.35 -6.49 6.23
C GLU A 110 -9.65 -6.21 4.89
N PHE A 111 -10.10 -5.20 4.15
CA PHE A 111 -9.43 -4.74 2.92
C PHE A 111 -8.09 -4.05 3.18
N GLY A 112 -7.89 -3.50 4.38
CA GLY A 112 -6.63 -2.85 4.77
C GLY A 112 -5.43 -3.80 4.69
N ILE A 113 -5.61 -5.06 5.10
CA ILE A 113 -4.57 -6.09 5.01
C ILE A 113 -4.20 -6.38 3.55
N GLU A 114 -5.22 -6.46 2.68
CA GLU A 114 -5.02 -6.71 1.25
C GLU A 114 -4.28 -5.56 0.58
N TYR A 115 -4.61 -4.34 0.99
CA TYR A 115 -3.90 -3.15 0.55
C TYR A 115 -2.44 -3.16 1.01
N GLU A 116 -2.16 -3.51 2.26
CA GLU A 116 -0.79 -3.64 2.77
C GLU A 116 0.01 -4.66 1.94
N ASN A 117 -0.59 -5.80 1.59
CA ASN A 117 0.04 -6.78 0.71
C ASN A 117 0.34 -6.20 -0.69
N LEU A 118 -0.61 -5.49 -1.32
CA LEU A 118 -0.37 -4.83 -2.61
C LEU A 118 0.71 -3.76 -2.54
N PHE A 119 0.76 -3.00 -1.46
CA PHE A 119 1.79 -1.99 -1.21
C PHE A 119 3.18 -2.64 -1.08
N LEU A 120 3.29 -3.73 -0.33
CA LEU A 120 4.54 -4.46 -0.13
C LEU A 120 5.04 -5.07 -1.44
N LEU A 121 4.16 -5.72 -2.21
CA LEU A 121 4.50 -6.28 -3.53
C LEU A 121 4.97 -5.17 -4.50
N SER A 122 4.27 -4.05 -4.55
CA SER A 122 4.64 -2.91 -5.40
C SER A 122 5.98 -2.31 -5.00
N SER A 123 6.21 -2.17 -3.70
CA SER A 123 7.47 -1.68 -3.13
C SER A 123 8.63 -2.63 -3.40
N TYR A 124 8.39 -3.94 -3.29
CA TYR A 124 9.38 -4.97 -3.61
C TYR A 124 9.81 -4.90 -5.07
N ILE A 125 8.86 -4.86 -6.02
CA ILE A 125 9.16 -4.71 -7.45
C ILE A 125 9.94 -3.41 -7.71
N GLY A 126 9.52 -2.29 -7.09
CA GLY A 126 10.23 -1.02 -7.17
C GLY A 126 11.67 -1.08 -6.65
N HIS A 127 11.88 -1.80 -5.55
CA HIS A 127 13.21 -2.02 -4.98
C HIS A 127 14.07 -2.89 -5.90
N VAL A 128 13.55 -3.99 -6.43
CA VAL A 128 14.32 -4.86 -7.34
C VAL A 128 14.69 -4.08 -8.61
N GLN A 129 13.79 -3.28 -9.18
CA GLN A 129 14.14 -2.42 -10.31
C GLN A 129 15.27 -1.44 -9.97
N PHE A 130 15.26 -0.83 -8.78
CA PHE A 130 16.38 -0.02 -8.31
C PHE A 130 17.69 -0.82 -8.21
N VAL A 131 17.65 -2.02 -7.63
CA VAL A 131 18.84 -2.89 -7.49
C VAL A 131 19.40 -3.31 -8.85
N ARG A 132 18.52 -3.59 -9.82
CA ARG A 132 18.92 -3.92 -11.20
C ARG A 132 19.79 -2.83 -11.83
N THR A 133 19.55 -1.57 -11.47
CA THR A 133 20.23 -0.39 -12.07
C THR A 133 21.23 0.28 -11.15
N ALA A 134 21.34 -0.12 -9.88
CA ALA A 134 22.20 0.52 -8.87
C ALA A 134 23.70 0.55 -9.19
N HIS A 135 24.15 -0.24 -10.18
CA HIS A 135 25.53 -0.23 -10.65
C HIS A 135 25.80 0.87 -11.69
N LEU A 136 24.76 1.49 -12.24
CA LEU A 136 24.83 2.55 -13.26
C LEU A 136 24.83 3.94 -12.62
N ASP A 137 24.11 4.10 -11.51
CA ASP A 137 24.11 5.34 -10.74
C ASP A 137 23.79 5.09 -9.25
N SER A 138 24.37 5.91 -8.38
CA SER A 138 24.19 5.80 -6.93
C SER A 138 22.95 6.52 -6.37
N TYR A 139 22.20 7.24 -7.22
CA TYR A 139 21.07 8.08 -6.82
C TYR A 139 19.70 7.49 -7.21
N GLY A 140 19.69 6.34 -7.90
CA GLY A 140 18.50 5.63 -8.36
C GLY A 140 17.82 6.21 -9.59
N GLN A 141 18.50 7.06 -10.37
CA GLN A 141 17.91 7.69 -11.56
C GLN A 141 17.85 6.73 -12.76
N ALA A 142 18.81 5.81 -12.87
CA ALA A 142 18.92 4.85 -13.97
C ALA A 142 17.79 3.82 -13.99
N LYS A 143 17.03 3.69 -12.90
CA LYS A 143 15.88 2.77 -12.81
C LYS A 143 14.76 3.11 -13.80
N GLU A 144 14.71 4.37 -14.26
CA GLU A 144 13.77 4.88 -15.27
C GLU A 144 14.46 5.43 -16.53
N ASP A 145 15.80 5.41 -16.59
CA ASP A 145 16.54 5.90 -17.75
C ASP A 145 16.56 4.82 -18.84
N THR A 146 15.58 4.89 -19.74
CA THR A 146 15.38 3.94 -20.84
C THR A 146 16.56 3.91 -21.82
N SER A 147 17.38 4.97 -21.87
CA SER A 147 18.59 5.01 -22.70
C SER A 147 19.71 4.09 -22.21
N LEU A 148 19.62 3.62 -20.95
CA LEU A 148 20.55 2.67 -20.32
C LEU A 148 19.97 1.26 -20.19
N SER A 149 18.82 0.99 -20.83
CA SER A 149 18.09 -0.28 -20.68
C SER A 149 18.91 -1.51 -21.08
N ASP A 150 19.86 -1.35 -22.01
CA ASP A 150 20.78 -2.40 -22.44
C ASP A 150 21.79 -2.82 -21.36
N GLN A 151 21.96 -1.99 -20.33
CA GLN A 151 22.87 -2.22 -19.21
C GLN A 151 22.13 -2.62 -17.93
N TRP A 152 20.81 -2.65 -17.92
CA TRP A 152 20.07 -3.13 -16.76
C TRP A 152 20.36 -4.62 -16.54
N LYS A 153 20.53 -5.01 -15.27
CA LYS A 153 20.60 -6.44 -14.93
C LYS A 153 19.31 -7.16 -15.36
N PRO A 154 19.36 -8.46 -15.65
CA PRO A 154 18.15 -9.21 -16.00
C PRO A 154 17.13 -9.17 -14.85
N THR A 155 15.85 -9.35 -15.20
CA THR A 155 14.77 -9.56 -14.22
C THR A 155 15.02 -10.86 -13.46
N GLU A 156 15.06 -10.77 -12.13
CA GLU A 156 15.23 -11.91 -11.23
C GLU A 156 13.89 -12.62 -10.96
N ASP A 157 13.95 -13.89 -10.56
CA ASP A 157 12.75 -14.72 -10.37
C ASP A 157 11.84 -14.20 -9.26
N ASP A 158 12.41 -13.62 -8.20
CA ASP A 158 11.60 -13.03 -7.14
C ASP A 158 10.78 -11.83 -7.64
N MET A 159 11.28 -11.06 -8.61
CA MET A 159 10.52 -9.96 -9.22
C MET A 159 9.33 -10.50 -10.04
N ARG A 160 9.53 -11.61 -10.76
CA ARG A 160 8.44 -12.31 -11.48
C ARG A 160 7.41 -12.84 -10.49
N GLN A 161 7.87 -13.46 -9.40
CA GLN A 161 7.00 -14.02 -8.38
C GLN A 161 6.19 -12.92 -7.67
N ALA A 162 6.82 -11.78 -7.34
CA ALA A 162 6.13 -10.63 -6.78
C ALA A 162 5.06 -10.07 -7.73
N PHE A 163 5.38 -9.95 -9.01
CA PHE A 163 4.42 -9.49 -10.02
C PHE A 163 3.25 -10.48 -10.19
N GLU A 164 3.54 -11.78 -10.16
CA GLU A 164 2.51 -12.81 -10.24
C GLU A 164 1.60 -12.78 -9.02
N TYR A 165 2.13 -12.64 -7.80
CA TYR A 165 1.32 -12.46 -6.60
C TYR A 165 0.45 -11.20 -6.66
N MET A 166 0.98 -10.09 -7.18
CA MET A 166 0.20 -8.87 -7.38
C MET A 166 -0.99 -9.11 -8.31
N ARG A 167 -0.77 -9.79 -9.44
CA ARG A 167 -1.82 -10.16 -10.40
C ARG A 167 -2.87 -11.06 -9.78
N GLN A 168 -2.45 -12.09 -9.05
CA GLN A 168 -3.33 -13.03 -8.37
C GLN A 168 -4.18 -12.35 -7.30
N LEU A 169 -3.58 -11.51 -6.46
CA LEU A 169 -4.26 -10.78 -5.40
C LEU A 169 -5.31 -9.82 -5.98
N VAL A 170 -4.93 -9.03 -6.99
CA VAL A 170 -5.86 -8.12 -7.66
C VAL A 170 -7.02 -8.88 -8.32
N ASN A 171 -6.77 -10.04 -8.92
CA ASN A 171 -7.85 -10.89 -9.46
C ASN A 171 -8.82 -11.30 -8.36
N ASP A 172 -8.32 -11.86 -7.26
CA ASP A 172 -9.16 -12.38 -6.19
C ASP A 172 -9.98 -11.26 -5.53
N LEU A 173 -9.38 -10.09 -5.32
CA LEU A 173 -10.09 -8.90 -4.84
C LEU A 173 -11.15 -8.45 -5.83
N ASN A 174 -10.86 -8.42 -7.13
CA ASN A 174 -11.85 -8.11 -8.16
C ASN A 174 -13.03 -9.10 -8.13
N ILE A 175 -12.78 -10.40 -7.91
CA ILE A 175 -13.84 -11.40 -7.70
C ILE A 175 -14.67 -11.08 -6.45
N ALA A 176 -14.02 -10.73 -5.34
CA ALA A 176 -14.70 -10.39 -4.09
C ALA A 176 -15.64 -9.18 -4.26
N PHE A 177 -15.14 -8.07 -4.81
CA PHE A 177 -15.88 -6.80 -4.89
C PHE A 177 -16.83 -6.71 -6.09
N ASN A 178 -16.44 -7.23 -7.25
CA ASN A 178 -17.20 -7.02 -8.50
C ASN A 178 -18.02 -8.24 -8.94
N HIS A 179 -17.72 -9.44 -8.43
CA HIS A 179 -18.41 -10.67 -8.83
C HIS A 179 -19.10 -11.38 -7.67
N GLY A 180 -19.22 -10.71 -6.51
CA GLY A 180 -19.88 -11.25 -5.33
C GLY A 180 -19.24 -12.55 -4.82
N GLY A 181 -17.91 -12.66 -4.95
CA GLY A 181 -17.14 -13.83 -4.54
C GLY A 181 -17.26 -15.04 -5.48
N LYS A 182 -17.85 -14.89 -6.67
CA LYS A 182 -18.02 -15.99 -7.63
C LYS A 182 -17.09 -15.80 -8.83
N GLY A 183 -16.15 -16.72 -9.00
CA GLY A 183 -15.22 -16.74 -10.12
C GLY A 183 -14.04 -17.66 -9.86
N GLU A 184 -13.10 -17.70 -10.80
CA GLU A 184 -11.82 -18.38 -10.60
C GLU A 184 -10.94 -17.51 -9.70
N THR A 185 -10.40 -18.12 -8.65
CA THR A 185 -9.54 -17.46 -7.65
C THR A 185 -8.22 -18.20 -7.51
N PHE A 186 -7.18 -17.49 -7.09
CA PHE A 186 -5.85 -18.03 -6.86
C PHE A 186 -5.61 -18.42 -5.40
N GLY A 187 -6.46 -17.94 -4.48
CA GLY A 187 -6.43 -18.30 -3.07
C GLY A 187 -5.48 -17.45 -2.24
N VAL A 188 -5.15 -16.24 -2.68
CA VAL A 188 -4.13 -15.40 -2.02
C VAL A 188 -4.71 -14.26 -1.15
N THR A 189 -6.03 -14.10 -1.11
CA THR A 189 -6.74 -13.07 -0.32
C THR A 189 -7.38 -13.64 0.95
N HIS A 190 -7.34 -12.87 2.03
CA HIS A 190 -8.10 -13.09 3.26
C HIS A 190 -9.61 -12.96 3.06
N LEU A 191 -10.07 -12.03 2.20
CA LEU A 191 -11.49 -11.75 1.98
C LEU A 191 -12.29 -12.96 1.47
N LEU A 192 -11.63 -13.84 0.71
CA LEU A 192 -12.22 -15.08 0.20
C LEU A 192 -11.73 -16.32 0.94
N LYS A 193 -11.00 -16.16 2.06
CA LYS A 193 -10.41 -17.23 2.86
C LYS A 193 -9.54 -18.17 2.02
N GLY A 194 -8.64 -17.57 1.25
CA GLY A 194 -7.73 -18.29 0.37
C GLY A 194 -6.77 -19.20 1.13
N ASP A 195 -6.40 -20.32 0.51
CA ASP A 195 -5.51 -21.33 1.06
C ASP A 195 -4.01 -21.00 0.91
N LYS A 196 -3.68 -19.97 0.12
CA LYS A 196 -2.32 -19.48 -0.14
C LYS A 196 -2.01 -18.12 0.50
N VAL A 197 -2.90 -17.62 1.35
CA VAL A 197 -2.69 -16.37 2.09
C VAL A 197 -1.36 -16.38 2.84
N SER A 198 -1.06 -17.46 3.57
CA SER A 198 0.20 -17.56 4.32
C SER A 198 1.43 -17.66 3.41
N GLU A 199 1.28 -18.17 2.19
CA GLU A 199 2.37 -18.24 1.20
C GLU A 199 2.73 -16.83 0.72
N LEU A 200 1.72 -16.03 0.36
CA LEU A 200 1.89 -14.62 0.00
C LEU A 200 2.52 -13.83 1.15
N GLU A 201 1.99 -13.97 2.36
CA GLU A 201 2.48 -13.24 3.53
C GLU A 201 3.95 -13.58 3.84
N ALA A 202 4.32 -14.86 3.77
CA ALA A 202 5.70 -15.29 3.95
C ALA A 202 6.65 -14.71 2.88
N PHE A 203 6.16 -14.53 1.65
CA PHE A 203 6.90 -13.88 0.58
C PHE A 203 7.13 -12.38 0.88
N VAL A 204 6.07 -11.62 1.18
CA VAL A 204 6.17 -10.16 1.37
C VAL A 204 6.83 -9.74 2.68
N THR A 205 6.81 -10.59 3.70
CA THR A 205 7.48 -10.33 5.00
C THR A 205 8.94 -10.80 5.03
N GLY A 206 9.39 -11.54 4.01
CA GLY A 206 10.73 -12.13 3.95
C GLY A 206 10.92 -13.28 4.94
N GLU A 207 9.85 -13.93 5.39
CA GLU A 207 9.94 -15.16 6.19
C GLU A 207 10.34 -16.37 5.33
N SER A 208 10.05 -16.33 4.02
CA SER A 208 10.46 -17.37 3.06
C SER A 208 11.99 -17.55 2.99
N SER A 209 12.76 -16.46 3.08
CA SER A 209 14.24 -16.47 3.00
C SER A 209 14.94 -16.84 4.32
N ARG A 210 14.20 -17.19 5.38
CA ARG A 210 14.74 -17.64 6.68
C ARG A 210 14.66 -19.16 6.88
N MET A 211 14.12 -19.90 5.90
CA MET A 211 13.96 -21.35 5.97
C MET A 211 14.90 -22.15 5.05
N GLU A 212 15.80 -21.47 4.34
CA GLU A 212 16.93 -22.05 3.59
C GLU A 212 18.27 -21.83 4.30
#